data_AF-A0A2A7MPN6-F1
#
_entry.id   AF-A0A2A7MPN6-F1
#
_cell.length_a   1.000
_cell.length_b   1.000
_cell.length_c   1.000
_cell.angle_alpha   90.00
_cell.angle_beta   90.00
_cell.angle_gamma   90.00
#
_symmetry.space_group_name_H-M   'P 1'
#
loop_
_entity.id
_entity.type
_entity.pdbx_description
1 polymer ?
#
loop_
_entity_poly.entity_id
_entity_poly.type
_entity_poly.pdbx_seq_one_letter_code
_entity_poly.pdbx_strand_id
1 'polypeptide(L)'
;MLFFVKPRITVDGHEMPVSGWGRTMLPARPGRHHVHVYVPYFLPPRLGPADATADVYPGRFVELDYKAPVWAFSAGSLGVGPQKYNGVGITLALVAIPFVLLFCLVLLGILMTVFSL
;
A
#
# COMPACT_ATOMS: atom_id res chain seq x y z
N MET A 1 -3.17 -8.73 8.87
CA MET A 1 -2.57 -7.85 9.90
C MET A 1 -3.11 -6.43 9.83
N LEU A 2 -3.06 -5.76 8.66
CA LEU A 2 -3.56 -4.39 8.54
C LEU A 2 -5.05 -4.23 8.85
N PHE A 3 -5.87 -5.27 8.61
CA PHE A 3 -7.30 -5.25 8.92
C PHE A 3 -7.63 -4.79 10.36
N PHE A 4 -6.76 -5.09 11.34
CA PHE A 4 -6.94 -4.70 12.73
C PHE A 4 -6.42 -3.30 13.06
N VAL A 5 -5.65 -2.69 12.16
CA VAL A 5 -5.10 -1.34 12.33
C VAL A 5 -5.79 -0.39 11.38
N LYS A 6 -6.58 0.52 11.95
CA LYS A 6 -7.41 1.44 11.19
C LYS A 6 -6.53 2.49 10.49
N PRO A 7 -6.77 2.81 9.21
CA PRO A 7 -6.09 3.90 8.55
C PRO A 7 -6.44 5.24 9.21
N ARG A 8 -5.51 6.18 9.17
CA ARG A 8 -5.73 7.58 9.51
C ARG A 8 -5.88 8.37 8.24
N ILE A 9 -6.90 9.23 8.21
CA ILE A 9 -7.19 10.11 7.09
C ILE A 9 -7.15 11.53 7.64
N THR A 10 -6.42 12.42 6.95
CA THR A 10 -6.53 13.86 7.18
C THR A 10 -7.05 14.54 5.93
N VAL A 11 -7.96 15.51 6.12
CA VAL A 11 -8.50 16.36 5.06
C VAL A 11 -8.15 17.79 5.42
N ASP A 12 -7.41 18.48 4.56
CA ASP A 12 -6.87 19.82 4.80
C ASP A 12 -6.15 19.94 6.16
N GLY A 13 -5.37 18.90 6.51
CA GLY A 13 -4.62 18.82 7.76
C GLY A 13 -5.45 18.42 9.00
N HIS A 14 -6.77 18.28 8.89
CA HIS A 14 -7.64 17.88 10.00
C HIS A 14 -7.88 16.37 9.99
N GLU A 15 -7.65 15.71 11.12
CA GLU A 15 -7.88 14.26 11.25
C GLU A 15 -9.37 13.92 11.25
N MET A 16 -9.75 12.98 10.39
CA MET A 16 -11.14 12.57 10.19
C MET A 16 -11.45 11.30 10.98
N PRO A 17 -12.68 11.15 11.51
CA PRO A 17 -13.09 9.94 12.19
C PRO A 17 -13.23 8.79 11.20
N VAL A 18 -12.49 7.69 11.42
CA VAL A 18 -12.54 6.49 10.58
C VAL A 18 -12.85 5.26 11.44
N SER A 19 -13.89 4.51 11.06
CA SER A 19 -14.33 3.32 11.78
C SER A 19 -13.42 2.11 11.54
N GLY A 20 -12.75 2.06 10.38
CA GLY A 20 -11.80 1.04 9.98
C GLY A 20 -11.59 1.01 8.47
N TRP A 21 -11.21 -0.15 7.96
CA TRP A 21 -11.11 -0.38 6.52
C TRP A 21 -12.49 -0.46 5.86
N GLY A 22 -12.56 -0.03 4.61
CA GLY A 22 -13.79 -0.01 3.82
C GLY A 22 -14.21 1.41 3.46
N ARG A 23 -15.41 1.53 2.90
CA ARG A 23 -15.95 2.81 2.45
C ARG A 23 -16.33 3.67 3.66
N THR A 24 -15.85 4.90 3.69
CA THR A 24 -16.21 5.91 4.69
C THR A 24 -16.66 7.17 3.96
N MET A 25 -17.81 7.73 4.36
CA MET A 25 -18.27 9.02 3.85
C MET A 25 -17.78 10.11 4.80
N LEU A 26 -17.05 11.08 4.25
CA LEU A 26 -16.52 12.21 4.99
C LEU A 26 -17.24 13.48 4.52
N PRO A 27 -17.76 14.32 5.44
CA PRO A 27 -18.36 15.58 5.06
C PRO A 27 -17.28 16.53 4.53
N ALA A 28 -17.51 17.11 3.35
CA ALA A 28 -16.65 18.12 2.74
C ALA A 28 -17.51 19.25 2.18
N ARG A 29 -16.98 20.48 2.26
CA ARG A 29 -17.61 21.63 1.61
C ARG A 29 -17.33 21.57 0.11
N PRO A 30 -18.08 22.28 -0.74
CA PRO A 30 -17.67 22.47 -2.12
C PRO A 30 -16.32 23.17 -2.19
N GLY A 31 -15.39 22.64 -2.99
CA GLY A 31 -14.04 23.16 -3.10
C GLY A 31 -12.97 22.08 -3.32
N ARG A 32 -11.73 22.54 -3.41
CA ARG A 32 -10.54 21.68 -3.55
C ARG A 32 -10.03 21.30 -2.17
N HIS A 33 -9.89 20.00 -1.91
CA HIS A 33 -9.44 19.45 -0.63
C HIS A 33 -8.19 18.61 -0.81
N HIS A 34 -7.24 18.72 0.12
CA HIS A 34 -6.07 17.87 0.19
C HIS A 34 -6.31 16.71 1.15
N VAL A 35 -6.29 15.48 0.63
CA VAL A 35 -6.53 14.26 1.39
C VAL A 35 -5.21 13.53 1.55
N HIS A 36 -4.86 13.22 2.80
CA HIS A 36 -3.70 12.41 3.13
C HIS A 36 -4.13 11.16 3.91
N VAL A 37 -3.56 10.01 3.58
CA VAL A 37 -3.87 8.74 4.22
C VAL A 37 -2.59 7.99 4.57
N TYR A 38 -2.55 7.39 5.75
CA TYR A 38 -1.55 6.40 6.12
C TYR A 38 -2.14 5.38 7.10
N VAL A 39 -1.49 4.23 7.23
CA VAL A 39 -1.83 3.23 8.26
C VAL A 39 -0.80 3.33 9.38
N PRO A 40 -1.20 3.55 10.65
CA PRO A 40 -0.30 3.42 11.78
C PRO A 40 0.30 2.02 11.79
N TYR A 41 1.62 1.90 11.97
CA TYR A 41 2.28 0.60 11.93
C TYR A 41 3.51 0.60 12.82
N PHE A 42 4.07 -0.56 13.17
CA PHE A 42 5.22 -0.61 14.08
C PHE A 42 6.50 -0.10 13.40
N LEU A 43 6.80 -0.60 12.20
CA LEU A 43 7.96 -0.19 11.42
C LEU A 43 7.70 -0.39 9.92
N PRO A 44 7.56 0.68 9.12
CA PRO A 44 7.65 2.10 9.51
C PRO A 44 6.42 2.57 10.32
N PRO A 45 6.53 3.64 11.14
CA PRO A 45 5.41 4.19 11.92
C PRO A 45 4.19 4.62 11.09
N ARG A 46 4.45 5.07 9.85
CA ARG A 46 3.44 5.46 8.87
C ARG A 46 3.59 4.57 7.65
N LEU A 47 2.82 3.49 7.61
CA LEU A 47 2.78 2.59 6.49
C LEU A 47 1.98 3.21 5.35
N GLY A 48 2.55 3.18 4.15
CA GLY A 48 1.85 3.56 2.93
C GLY A 48 1.28 4.98 2.90
N PRO A 49 2.04 6.03 3.27
CA PRO A 49 1.57 7.40 3.13
C PRO A 49 1.21 7.68 1.67
N ALA A 50 0.09 8.39 1.45
CA ALA A 50 -0.37 8.78 0.13
C ALA A 50 -1.19 10.07 0.22
N ASP A 51 -1.09 10.88 -0.83
CA ASP A 51 -1.75 12.17 -0.95
C ASP A 51 -2.58 12.23 -2.24
N ALA A 52 -3.73 12.89 -2.17
CA ALA A 52 -4.58 13.17 -3.31
C ALA A 52 -5.29 14.51 -3.17
N THR A 53 -5.61 15.11 -4.30
CA THR A 53 -6.54 16.25 -4.37
C THR A 53 -7.94 15.73 -4.71
N ALA A 54 -8.95 16.20 -3.99
CA ALA A 54 -10.36 15.98 -4.32
C ALA A 54 -11.06 17.32 -4.61
N ASP A 55 -11.64 17.45 -5.82
CA ASP A 55 -12.43 18.62 -6.21
C ASP A 55 -13.93 18.34 -6.00
N VAL A 56 -14.45 18.77 -4.86
CA VAL A 56 -15.85 18.52 -4.44
C VAL A 56 -16.76 19.60 -5.02
N TYR A 57 -17.70 19.17 -5.87
CA TYR A 57 -18.74 20.06 -6.41
C TYR A 57 -20.00 20.07 -5.52
N PRO A 58 -20.81 21.14 -5.52
CA PRO A 58 -22.05 21.19 -4.76
C PRO A 58 -22.97 19.98 -5.03
N GLY A 59 -23.42 19.30 -3.96
CA GLY A 59 -24.32 18.15 -4.05
C GLY A 59 -23.71 16.88 -4.66
N ARG A 60 -22.38 16.83 -4.85
CA ARG A 60 -21.67 15.71 -5.48
C ARG A 60 -20.65 15.12 -4.51
N PHE A 61 -20.45 13.80 -4.60
CA PHE A 61 -19.37 13.10 -3.92
C PHE A 61 -18.17 12.96 -4.85
N VAL A 62 -16.97 13.00 -4.26
CA VAL A 62 -15.74 12.54 -4.91
C VAL A 62 -15.33 11.25 -4.23
N GLU A 63 -15.20 10.19 -5.02
CA GLU A 63 -14.79 8.89 -4.52
C GLU A 63 -13.28 8.70 -4.74
N LEU A 64 -12.57 8.49 -3.63
CA LEU A 64 -11.16 8.13 -3.62
C LEU A 64 -11.03 6.69 -3.11
N ASP A 65 -10.20 5.90 -3.79
CA ASP A 65 -9.78 4.58 -3.33
C ASP A 65 -8.35 4.69 -2.77
N TYR A 66 -8.09 3.99 -1.67
CA TYR A 66 -6.79 3.91 -1.04
C TYR A 66 -6.31 2.47 -0.98
N LYS A 67 -5.06 2.24 -1.37
CA LYS A 67 -4.38 0.95 -1.25
C LYS A 67 -3.10 1.13 -0.44
N ALA A 68 -3.03 0.44 0.70
CA ALA A 68 -1.76 0.22 1.39
C ALA A 68 -0.82 -0.60 0.50
N PRO A 69 0.48 -0.33 0.51
CA PRO A 69 1.45 -1.02 -0.31
C PRO A 69 1.63 -2.47 0.16
N VAL A 70 2.09 -3.33 -0.76
CA VAL A 70 2.52 -4.69 -0.42
C VAL A 70 3.89 -4.66 0.28
N TRP A 71 4.76 -3.74 -0.13
CA TRP A 71 6.03 -3.50 0.54
C TRP A 71 5.91 -2.39 1.59
N ALA A 72 6.24 -2.70 2.84
CA ALA A 72 5.95 -1.82 3.98
C ALA A 72 6.64 -0.44 3.91
N PHE A 73 7.76 -0.34 3.18
CA PHE A 73 8.50 0.91 3.02
C PHE A 73 8.17 1.66 1.71
N SER A 74 7.15 1.22 0.97
CA SER A 74 6.64 1.96 -0.18
C SER A 74 5.55 2.96 0.22
N ALA A 75 5.29 3.93 -0.65
CA ALA A 75 4.11 4.79 -0.56
C ALA A 75 2.83 3.99 -0.84
N GLY A 76 1.71 4.43 -0.27
CA GLY A 76 0.39 3.93 -0.65
C GLY A 76 -0.03 4.49 -2.00
N SER A 77 -1.17 4.04 -2.49
CA SER A 77 -1.81 4.61 -3.68
C SER A 77 -3.16 5.20 -3.26
N LEU A 78 -3.39 6.47 -3.58
CA LEU A 78 -4.62 7.19 -3.29
C LEU A 78 -5.04 7.96 -4.54
N GLY A 79 -6.30 7.84 -4.93
CA GLY A 79 -6.80 8.56 -6.10
C GLY A 79 -8.21 8.17 -6.50
N VAL A 80 -8.70 8.79 -7.58
CA VAL A 80 -10.03 8.51 -8.12
C VAL A 80 -10.04 7.15 -8.83
N GLY A 81 -11.08 6.36 -8.55
CA GLY A 81 -11.23 5.03 -9.11
C GLY A 81 -10.26 3.99 -8.53
N PRO A 82 -10.32 2.73 -9.00
CA PRO A 82 -9.53 1.64 -8.42
C PRO A 82 -8.03 1.90 -8.45
N GLN A 83 -7.38 1.85 -7.30
CA GLN A 83 -5.93 2.03 -7.19
C GLN A 83 -5.18 0.69 -7.31
N LYS A 84 -3.95 0.77 -7.82
CA LYS A 84 -3.02 -0.38 -7.89
C LYS A 84 -2.25 -0.51 -6.57
N TYR A 85 -1.75 -1.71 -6.29
CA TYR A 85 -0.86 -1.94 -5.17
C TYR A 85 0.58 -1.56 -5.54
N ASN A 86 1.21 -0.71 -4.72
CA ASN A 86 2.63 -0.42 -4.82
C ASN A 86 3.49 -1.51 -4.14
N GLY A 87 4.77 -1.56 -4.50
CA GLY A 87 5.76 -2.44 -3.88
C GLY A 87 5.77 -3.89 -4.37
N VAL A 88 4.84 -4.28 -5.26
CA VAL A 88 4.71 -5.67 -5.75
C VAL A 88 6.00 -6.20 -6.36
N GLY A 89 6.70 -5.42 -7.19
CA GLY A 89 7.94 -5.86 -7.85
C GLY A 89 9.06 -6.17 -6.86
N ILE A 90 9.27 -5.31 -5.86
CA ILE A 90 10.28 -5.52 -4.80
C ILE A 90 9.91 -6.75 -3.97
N THR A 91 8.64 -6.88 -3.59
CA THR A 91 8.17 -8.07 -2.86
C THR A 91 8.40 -9.35 -3.66
N LEU A 92 8.05 -9.36 -4.95
CA LEU A 92 8.28 -10.51 -5.82
C LEU A 92 9.76 -10.84 -5.94
N ALA A 93 10.63 -9.85 -6.13
CA ALA A 93 12.07 -10.08 -6.20
C ALA A 93 12.62 -10.67 -4.89
N LEU A 94 12.26 -10.07 -3.75
CA LEU A 94 12.73 -10.50 -2.43
C LEU A 94 12.26 -11.93 -2.08
N VAL A 95 11.06 -12.30 -2.53
CA VAL A 95 10.55 -13.66 -2.37
C VAL A 95 11.19 -14.63 -3.37
N ALA A 96 11.24 -14.30 -4.66
CA ALA A 96 11.65 -15.23 -5.71
C ALA A 96 13.16 -15.50 -5.75
N ILE A 97 14.01 -14.49 -5.49
CA ILE A 97 15.47 -14.61 -5.60
C ILE A 97 16.03 -15.74 -4.70
N PRO A 98 15.67 -15.84 -3.41
CA PRO A 98 16.14 -16.95 -2.56
C PRO A 98 15.80 -18.33 -3.10
N PHE A 99 14.60 -18.52 -3.66
CA PHE A 99 14.20 -19.81 -4.24
C PHE A 99 15.00 -20.13 -5.51
N VAL A 100 15.21 -19.13 -6.37
CA VAL A 100 16.04 -19.29 -7.57
C VAL A 100 17.49 -19.61 -7.19
N LEU A 101 18.06 -18.90 -6.20
CA LEU A 101 19.42 -19.16 -5.72
C LEU A 101 19.55 -20.56 -5.11
N LEU A 102 18.61 -20.96 -4.25
CA LEU A 102 18.58 -22.29 -3.66
C LEU A 102 18.50 -23.37 -4.75
N PHE A 103 17.61 -23.18 -5.72
CA PHE A 103 17.48 -24.09 -6.85
C PHE A 103 18.78 -24.20 -7.65
N CYS A 104 19.44 -23.09 -7.97
CA CYS A 104 20.74 -23.09 -8.64
C CYS A 104 21.83 -23.79 -7.82
N LEU A 105 21.88 -23.59 -6.49
CA LEU A 105 22.84 -24.25 -5.62
C LEU A 105 22.62 -25.76 -5.55
N VAL A 106 21.36 -26.20 -5.50
CA VAL A 106 21.00 -27.64 -5.53
C VAL A 106 21.39 -28.24 -6.87
N LEU A 107 21.05 -27.59 -7.99
CA LEU A 107 21.45 -28.04 -9.32
C LEU A 107 22.98 -28.14 -9.46
N LEU A 108 23.70 -27.14 -8.98
CA LEU A 108 25.16 -27.14 -8.97
C LEU A 108 25.72 -28.31 -8.14
N GLY A 109 25.17 -28.55 -6.95
CA GLY A 109 25.57 -29.67 -6.10
C GLY A 109 25.35 -31.03 -6.77
N ILE A 110 24.19 -31.23 -7.42
CA ILE A 110 23.90 -32.44 -8.20
C ILE A 110 24.87 -32.59 -9.37
N LEU A 111 25.18 -31.49 -10.07
CA LEU A 111 26.11 -31.51 -11.19
C LEU A 111 27.51 -31.92 -10.73
N MET A 112 27.96 -31.41 -9.58
CA MET A 112 29.25 -31.76 -8.98
C MET A 112 29.32 -33.23 -8.56
N THR A 113 28.25 -33.81 -7.99
CA THR A 113 28.24 -35.23 -7.62
C THR A 113 28.24 -36.14 -8.84
N VAL A 114 27.54 -35.77 -9.91
CA VAL A 114 27.52 -36.53 -11.17
C VAL A 114 28.88 -36.52 -11.86
N PHE A 115 29.60 -35.39 -11.87
CA PHE A 115 30.92 -35.30 -12.53
C PHE A 115 32.09 -35.81 -11.67
N SER A 116 31.88 -36.08 -10.39
CA SER A 116 32.89 -36.64 -9.49
C SER A 116 32.86 -38.18 -9.41
N LEU A 117 31.94 -38.82 -10.14
CA LEU A 117 31.73 -40.27 -10.28
C LEU A 117 32.28 -40.77 -11.61
#